data_AF-A0A2Z3HAA0-F1
#
_entry.id   AF-A0A2Z3HAA0-F1
#
_cell.length_a   1.000
_cell.length_b   1.000
_cell.length_c   1.000
_cell.angle_alpha   90.00
_cell.angle_beta   90.00
_cell.angle_gamma   90.00
#
_symmetry.space_group_name_H-M   'P 1'
#
loop_
_entity.id
_entity.type
_entity.pdbx_description
1 polymer ?
#
loop_
_entity_poly.entity_id
_entity_poly.type
_entity_poly.pdbx_seq_one_letter_code
_entity_poly.pdbx_strand_id
1 'polypeptide(L)'
;MNCQAVQNQIIALADPRHLPPSLLAHVSTCEACQGWAQRAARLESMLKRLPVPSAPRDRKEALIGELMAADPVIRPMVAPAPRPSVVAPLARLAREHPSSIGGLAAAVLITVGLVWYGTRPRTVPHEFVESHEHPLLRKMVARDVALTRADGPAKRLEVLGGMAEDLAGETRGMARIAPSAELKDFARWYDKVVKDGMVRQVKELPLHMDAGEKRRLLDNLKGRLEADAAEADKLATEAPQDAQPTLKRMADTAREGARELSLAKGR
;
A
#
# COMPACT_ATOMS: atom_id res chain seq x y z
N MET A 1 19.33 -0.86 -25.59
CA MET A 1 18.25 -0.67 -24.60
C MET A 1 16.98 -1.32 -25.15
N ASN A 2 16.11 -1.87 -24.28
CA ASN A 2 14.79 -2.32 -24.73
C ASN A 2 13.81 -1.13 -24.83
N CYS A 3 12.74 -1.28 -25.61
CA CYS A 3 11.78 -0.20 -25.87
C CYS A 3 11.13 0.33 -24.58
N GLN A 4 10.83 -0.55 -23.63
CA GLN A 4 10.19 -0.19 -22.37
C GLN A 4 11.08 0.74 -21.52
N ALA A 5 12.37 0.45 -21.43
CA ALA A 5 13.32 1.31 -20.73
C ALA A 5 13.44 2.70 -21.37
N VAL A 6 13.44 2.76 -22.71
CA VAL A 6 13.48 4.04 -23.45
C VAL A 6 12.20 4.83 -23.25
N GLN A 7 11.03 4.19 -23.34
CA GLN A 7 9.74 4.84 -23.10
C GLN A 7 9.65 5.43 -21.68
N ASN A 8 10.04 4.66 -20.66
CA ASN A 8 10.06 5.13 -19.28
C ASN A 8 11.02 6.31 -19.09
N GLN A 9 12.18 6.30 -19.74
CA GLN A 9 13.12 7.41 -19.68
C GLN A 9 12.59 8.65 -20.40
N ILE A 10 11.89 8.53 -21.53
CA ILE A 10 11.26 9.66 -22.23
C ILE A 10 10.23 10.36 -21.33
N ILE A 11 9.39 9.60 -20.63
CA ILE A 11 8.36 10.15 -19.74
C ILE A 11 8.97 10.82 -18.51
N ALA A 12 10.14 10.36 -18.06
CA ALA A 12 10.84 10.92 -16.90
C ALA A 12 11.61 12.21 -17.20
N LEU A 13 11.68 12.64 -18.47
CA LEU A 13 12.34 13.91 -18.83
C LEU A 13 11.45 15.09 -18.42
N ALA A 14 12.07 16.10 -17.79
CA ALA A 14 11.41 17.38 -17.50
C ALA A 14 10.91 18.09 -18.78
N ASP A 15 11.56 17.83 -19.92
CA ASP A 15 11.09 18.26 -21.22
C ASP A 15 11.27 17.15 -22.27
N PRO A 16 10.23 16.36 -22.60
CA PRO A 16 10.33 15.27 -23.56
C PRO A 16 10.61 15.73 -25.00
N ARG A 17 10.60 17.04 -25.27
CA ARG A 17 10.99 17.61 -26.56
C ARG A 17 12.52 17.61 -26.77
N HIS A 18 13.29 17.50 -25.68
CA HIS A 18 14.75 17.50 -25.70
C HIS A 18 15.28 16.14 -25.23
N LEU A 19 15.49 15.22 -26.18
CA LEU A 19 15.99 13.89 -25.87
C LEU A 19 17.52 13.88 -25.68
N PRO A 20 18.06 13.26 -24.62
CA PRO A 20 19.50 13.09 -24.46
C PRO A 20 20.07 12.18 -25.57
N PRO A 21 21.36 12.34 -25.93
CA PRO A 21 21.99 11.57 -27.01
C PRO A 21 21.86 10.04 -26.86
N SER A 22 21.87 9.55 -25.61
CA SER A 22 21.70 8.12 -25.30
C SER A 22 20.33 7.57 -25.72
N LEU A 23 19.27 8.37 -25.62
CA LEU A 23 17.93 7.99 -26.06
C LEU A 23 17.76 8.19 -27.56
N LEU A 24 18.32 9.27 -28.11
CA LEU A 24 18.26 9.57 -29.54
C LEU A 24 18.77 8.42 -30.40
N ALA A 25 19.88 7.80 -30.02
CA ALA A 25 20.45 6.66 -30.75
C ALA A 25 19.47 5.49 -30.94
N HIS A 26 18.59 5.24 -29.97
CA HIS A 26 17.58 4.19 -30.08
C HIS A 26 16.30 4.69 -30.76
N VAL A 27 15.86 5.90 -30.41
CA VAL A 27 14.64 6.51 -30.97
C VAL A 27 14.77 6.72 -32.48
N SER A 28 15.97 7.00 -32.99
CA SER A 28 16.24 7.16 -34.43
C SER A 28 16.14 5.85 -35.22
N THR A 29 16.27 4.70 -34.57
CA THR A 29 16.24 3.38 -35.23
C THR A 29 14.98 2.58 -34.93
N CYS A 30 14.08 3.06 -34.07
CA CYS A 30 12.90 2.34 -33.62
C CYS A 30 11.64 3.18 -33.78
N GLU A 31 10.81 2.82 -34.78
CA GLU A 31 9.57 3.54 -35.13
C GLU A 31 8.57 3.64 -33.96
N ALA A 32 8.44 2.56 -33.16
CA ALA A 32 7.57 2.57 -31.99
C ALA A 32 8.02 3.60 -30.93
N CYS A 33 9.32 3.73 -30.69
CA CYS A 33 9.88 4.71 -29.76
C CYS A 33 9.84 6.13 -30.33
N GLN A 34 9.95 6.29 -31.66
CA GLN A 34 9.75 7.57 -32.34
C GLN A 34 8.31 8.07 -32.17
N GLY A 35 7.30 7.23 -32.42
CA GLY A 35 5.89 7.58 -32.20
C GLY A 35 5.56 7.85 -30.72
N TRP A 36 6.26 7.18 -29.79
CA TRP A 36 6.16 7.48 -28.36
C TRP A 36 6.72 8.87 -28.01
N ALA A 37 7.94 9.19 -28.46
CA ALA A 37 8.58 10.47 -28.23
C ALA A 37 7.76 11.65 -28.78
N GLN A 38 7.21 11.50 -29.99
CA GLN A 38 6.33 12.51 -30.60
C GLN A 38 5.05 12.73 -29.79
N ARG A 39 4.42 11.66 -29.27
CA ARG A 39 3.24 11.78 -28.41
C ARG A 39 3.56 12.49 -27.10
N ALA A 40 4.67 12.15 -26.45
CA ALA A 40 5.11 12.83 -25.22
C ALA A 40 5.38 14.32 -25.46
N ALA A 41 6.10 14.67 -26.52
CA ALA A 41 6.35 16.05 -26.93
C ALA A 41 5.05 16.83 -27.23
N ARG A 42 4.07 16.17 -27.86
CA ARG A 42 2.76 16.76 -28.14
C ARG A 42 1.97 17.03 -26.86
N LEU A 43 1.93 16.09 -25.92
CA LEU A 43 1.25 16.28 -24.63
C LEU A 43 1.84 17.47 -23.87
N GLU A 44 3.17 17.58 -23.80
CA GLU A 44 3.84 18.71 -23.16
C GLU A 44 3.48 20.04 -23.84
N SER A 45 3.38 20.07 -25.17
CA SER A 45 2.93 21.26 -25.90
C SER A 45 1.49 21.66 -25.59
N MET A 46 0.62 20.69 -25.32
CA MET A 46 -0.79 20.92 -24.94
C MET A 46 -0.91 21.40 -23.50
N LEU A 47 -0.14 20.82 -22.57
CA LEU A 47 -0.09 21.26 -21.17
C LEU A 47 0.32 22.74 -21.06
N LYS A 48 1.29 23.19 -21.85
CA LYS A 48 1.69 24.61 -21.90
C LYS A 48 0.61 25.56 -22.40
N ARG A 49 -0.39 25.05 -23.13
CA ARG A 49 -1.52 25.83 -23.63
C ARG A 49 -2.72 25.81 -22.70
N LEU A 50 -2.71 24.99 -21.65
CA LEU A 50 -3.79 25.00 -20.68
C LEU A 50 -3.79 26.36 -19.98
N PRO A 51 -4.96 27.03 -19.90
CA PRO A 51 -5.06 28.29 -19.19
C PRO A 51 -4.71 28.03 -17.73
N VAL A 52 -3.66 28.67 -17.24
CA VAL A 52 -3.36 28.69 -15.81
C VAL A 52 -4.42 29.57 -15.16
N PRO A 53 -5.27 29.06 -14.26
CA PRO A 53 -6.22 29.91 -13.56
C PRO A 53 -5.43 30.99 -12.84
N SER A 54 -5.82 32.25 -13.03
CA SER A 54 -5.20 33.36 -12.31
C SER A 54 -5.36 33.11 -10.82
N ALA A 55 -4.25 32.92 -10.12
CA ALA A 55 -4.28 32.82 -8.67
C ALA A 55 -4.93 34.10 -8.11
N PRO A 56 -5.89 33.98 -7.18
CA PRO A 56 -6.43 35.14 -6.47
C PRO A 56 -5.27 35.94 -5.84
N ARG A 57 -5.19 37.24 -6.10
CA ARG A 57 -4.04 38.08 -5.65
C ARG A 57 -3.88 38.04 -4.13
N ASP A 58 -4.99 38.04 -3.42
CA ASP A 58 -5.12 37.90 -1.97
C ASP A 58 -4.46 36.62 -1.45
N ARG A 59 -4.60 35.49 -2.16
CA ARG A 59 -3.96 34.22 -1.73
C ARG A 59 -2.45 34.21 -1.94
N LYS A 60 -1.95 34.87 -2.99
CA LYS A 60 -0.50 34.97 -3.21
C LYS A 60 0.14 35.82 -2.12
N GLU A 61 -0.46 36.95 -1.77
CA GLU A 61 0.00 37.82 -0.70
C GLU A 61 -0.09 37.13 0.67
N ALA A 62 -1.18 36.41 0.94
CA ALA A 62 -1.34 35.63 2.16
C ALA A 62 -0.26 34.53 2.29
N LEU A 63 0.02 33.79 1.22
CA LEU A 63 1.05 32.75 1.22
C LEU A 63 2.46 33.34 1.40
N ILE A 64 2.77 34.46 0.74
CA ILE A 64 4.05 35.15 0.93
C ILE A 64 4.16 35.64 2.38
N GLY A 65 3.08 36.19 2.93
CA GLY A 65 3.00 36.59 4.34
C GLY A 65 3.24 35.42 5.28
N GLU A 66 2.63 34.26 5.03
CA GLU A 66 2.82 33.04 5.81
C GLU A 66 4.25 32.50 5.70
N LEU A 67 4.84 32.50 4.51
CA LEU A 67 6.24 32.08 4.30
C LEU A 67 7.26 33.04 4.91
N MET A 68 6.97 34.34 4.96
CA MET A 68 7.83 35.33 5.61
C MET A 68 7.64 35.37 7.13
N ALA A 69 6.44 35.04 7.62
CA ALA A 69 6.14 34.93 9.05
C ALA A 69 6.61 33.59 9.64
N ALA A 70 6.71 32.55 8.82
CA ALA A 70 7.40 31.32 9.18
C ALA A 70 8.89 31.63 9.28
N ASP A 71 9.38 31.75 10.52
CA ASP A 71 10.83 31.78 10.78
C ASP A 71 11.51 30.65 10.00
N PRO A 72 12.72 30.88 9.45
CA PRO A 72 13.42 29.88 8.66
C PRO A 72 13.48 28.59 9.46
N VAL A 73 12.70 27.60 9.02
CA VAL A 73 12.71 26.28 9.61
C VAL A 73 14.02 25.64 9.19
N ILE A 74 15.09 25.99 9.91
CA ILE A 74 16.32 25.20 9.96
C ILE A 74 15.89 23.90 10.61
N ARG A 75 15.34 22.98 9.81
CA ARG A 75 15.22 21.59 10.23
C ARG A 75 16.67 21.17 10.44
N PRO A 76 17.11 20.92 11.69
CA PRO A 76 18.42 20.32 11.87
C PRO A 76 18.40 19.07 11.01
N MET A 77 19.37 18.95 10.09
CA MET A 77 19.61 17.68 9.42
C MET A 77 19.83 16.67 10.53
N VAL A 78 18.79 15.89 10.82
CA VAL A 78 18.90 14.77 11.75
C VAL A 78 19.89 13.84 11.06
N ALA A 79 21.14 13.86 11.56
CA ALA A 79 22.15 12.91 11.16
C ALA A 79 21.49 11.54 11.25
N PRO A 80 21.45 10.76 10.17
CA PRO A 80 20.74 9.49 10.16
C PRO A 80 21.24 8.67 11.33
N ALA A 81 20.34 8.37 12.28
CA ALA A 81 20.68 7.59 13.45
C ALA A 81 21.37 6.30 12.97
N PRO A 82 22.54 5.95 13.51
CA PRO A 82 23.20 4.70 13.17
C PRO A 82 22.19 3.59 13.43
N ARG A 83 21.75 2.93 12.36
CA ARG A 83 20.78 1.84 12.46
C ARG A 83 21.37 0.81 13.43
N PRO A 84 20.63 0.39 14.46
CA PRO A 84 21.11 -0.70 15.30
C PRO A 84 21.37 -1.89 14.38
N SER A 85 22.64 -2.28 14.31
CA SER A 85 23.06 -3.45 13.58
C SER A 85 22.30 -4.62 14.18
N VAL A 86 21.32 -5.16 13.45
CA VAL A 86 20.56 -6.34 13.84
C VAL A 86 21.48 -7.54 13.66
N VAL A 87 22.53 -7.61 14.47
CA VAL A 87 23.40 -8.77 14.58
C VAL A 87 22.89 -9.57 15.77
N ALA A 88 22.12 -10.59 15.40
CA ALA A 88 21.97 -11.88 16.07
C ALA A 88 20.97 -12.03 17.23
N PRO A 89 20.12 -13.06 17.09
CA PRO A 89 20.10 -14.19 18.03
C PRO A 89 20.83 -15.43 17.49
N LEU A 90 21.30 -15.43 16.23
CA LEU A 90 22.00 -16.56 15.61
C LEU A 90 23.42 -16.84 16.17
N ALA A 91 24.00 -15.91 16.95
CA ALA A 91 25.31 -16.09 17.56
C ALA A 91 25.32 -17.13 18.70
N ARG A 92 24.15 -17.55 19.22
CA ARG A 92 24.08 -18.66 20.18
C ARG A 92 24.12 -20.04 19.55
N LEU A 93 23.71 -20.20 18.28
CA LEU A 93 23.74 -21.50 17.60
C LEU A 93 25.10 -21.85 16.97
N ALA A 94 26.00 -20.87 16.82
CA ALA A 94 27.33 -21.08 16.24
C ALA A 94 28.38 -21.60 17.24
N ARG A 95 28.03 -21.82 18.52
CA ARG A 95 28.98 -22.31 19.54
C ARG A 95 29.08 -23.82 19.65
N GLU A 96 28.17 -24.59 19.04
CA GLU A 96 28.13 -26.04 19.28
C GLU A 96 28.78 -26.89 18.17
N HIS A 97 29.07 -26.35 16.99
CA HIS A 97 29.73 -27.11 15.90
C HIS A 97 30.64 -26.23 15.01
N PRO A 98 31.90 -25.95 15.41
CA PRO A 98 32.76 -24.98 14.73
C PRO A 98 33.39 -25.45 13.41
N SER A 99 33.32 -26.72 13.02
CA SER A 99 34.21 -27.27 12.00
C SER A 99 33.60 -27.67 10.66
N SER A 100 32.28 -27.55 10.43
CA SER A 100 31.69 -28.19 9.23
C SER A 100 30.63 -27.41 8.44
N ILE A 101 30.23 -26.19 8.83
CA ILE A 101 29.08 -25.49 8.21
C ILE A 101 29.40 -24.05 7.73
N GLY A 102 30.66 -23.62 7.81
CA GLY A 102 31.05 -22.23 7.47
C GLY A 102 30.97 -21.84 5.99
N GLY A 103 31.02 -22.80 5.06
CA GLY A 103 31.15 -22.50 3.62
C GLY A 103 29.84 -22.26 2.87
N LEU A 104 28.75 -22.94 3.25
CA LEU A 104 27.51 -22.95 2.45
C LEU A 104 26.51 -21.85 2.85
N ALA A 105 26.47 -21.44 4.11
CA ALA A 105 25.50 -20.43 4.57
C ALA A 105 25.80 -19.01 4.05
N ALA A 106 27.08 -18.66 3.89
CA ALA A 106 27.47 -17.34 3.36
C ALA A 106 27.09 -17.17 1.88
N ALA A 107 27.22 -18.21 1.07
CA ALA A 107 26.88 -18.17 -0.35
C ALA A 107 25.37 -17.99 -0.59
N VAL A 108 24.52 -18.60 0.24
CA VAL A 108 23.06 -18.46 0.13
C VAL A 108 22.59 -17.07 0.53
N LEU A 109 23.15 -16.46 1.59
CA LEU A 109 22.79 -15.10 1.99
C LEU A 109 23.26 -14.03 0.98
N ILE A 110 24.43 -14.23 0.35
CA ILE A 110 24.94 -13.32 -0.68
C ILE A 110 24.08 -13.40 -1.95
N THR A 111 23.67 -14.60 -2.37
CA THR A 111 22.82 -14.79 -3.56
C THR A 111 21.40 -14.25 -3.34
N VAL A 112 20.77 -14.52 -2.20
CA VAL A 112 19.45 -13.96 -1.87
C VAL A 112 19.52 -12.43 -1.70
N GLY A 113 20.58 -11.91 -1.07
CA GLY A 113 20.81 -10.48 -0.92
C GLY A 113 21.01 -9.77 -2.26
N LEU A 114 21.79 -10.34 -3.18
CA LEU A 114 22.03 -9.77 -4.51
C LEU A 114 20.81 -9.85 -5.42
N VAL A 115 20.04 -10.95 -5.36
CA VAL A 115 18.79 -11.07 -6.14
C VAL A 115 17.75 -10.08 -5.62
N TRP A 116 17.61 -9.90 -4.30
CA TRP A 116 16.72 -8.87 -3.75
C TRP A 116 17.21 -7.46 -4.13
N TYR A 117 18.49 -7.16 -3.97
CA TYR A 117 19.00 -5.81 -4.24
C TYR A 117 18.98 -5.46 -5.75
N GLY A 118 19.22 -6.43 -6.63
CA GLY A 118 19.19 -6.26 -8.08
C GLY A 118 17.79 -6.18 -8.69
N THR A 119 16.76 -6.68 -8.01
CA THR A 119 15.36 -6.64 -8.46
C THR A 119 14.55 -5.49 -7.87
N ARG A 120 15.12 -4.69 -6.95
CA ARG A 120 14.45 -3.47 -6.50
C ARG A 120 14.36 -2.50 -7.69
N PRO A 121 13.15 -2.14 -8.15
CA PRO A 121 13.01 -1.11 -9.17
C PRO A 121 13.71 0.15 -8.65
N ARG A 122 14.65 0.69 -9.44
CA ARG A 122 15.32 1.96 -9.13
C ARG A 122 14.23 3.00 -8.92
N THR A 123 14.04 3.41 -7.67
CA THR A 123 13.19 4.54 -7.31
C THR A 123 13.83 5.78 -7.91
N VAL A 124 13.31 6.21 -9.07
CA VAL A 124 13.63 7.51 -9.64
C VAL A 124 13.16 8.55 -8.60
N PRO A 125 13.93 9.61 -8.29
CA PRO A 125 13.47 10.67 -7.42
C PRO A 125 12.21 11.27 -8.03
N HIS A 126 11.05 10.89 -7.49
CA HIS A 126 9.78 11.48 -7.89
C HIS A 126 9.78 12.89 -7.34
N GLU A 127 9.68 13.87 -8.24
CA GLU A 127 9.30 15.21 -7.88
C GLU A 127 7.92 15.11 -7.23
N PHE A 128 7.87 15.34 -5.92
CA PHE A 128 6.65 15.21 -5.12
C PHE A 128 5.69 16.32 -5.55
N VAL A 129 4.86 16.08 -6.56
CA VAL A 129 3.59 16.79 -6.68
C VAL A 129 2.86 16.50 -5.38
N GLU A 130 2.41 17.55 -4.71
CA GLU A 130 1.71 17.50 -3.43
C GLU A 130 0.45 16.62 -3.58
N SER A 131 0.65 15.33 -3.35
CA SER A 131 -0.37 14.30 -3.45
C SER A 131 -1.37 14.59 -2.36
N HIS A 132 -2.59 14.95 -2.75
CA HIS A 132 -3.69 15.04 -1.80
C HIS A 132 -3.80 13.70 -1.08
N GLU A 133 -3.52 13.68 0.23
CA GLU A 133 -3.49 12.46 1.02
C GLU A 133 -4.85 11.78 0.94
N HIS A 134 -4.90 10.57 0.37
CA HIS A 134 -6.15 9.83 0.29
C HIS A 134 -6.63 9.49 1.72
N PRO A 135 -7.89 9.80 2.09
CA PRO A 135 -8.39 9.61 3.45
C PRO A 135 -8.27 8.16 3.94
N LEU A 136 -8.43 7.18 3.04
CA LEU A 136 -8.20 5.77 3.37
C LEU A 136 -6.76 5.48 3.79
N LEU A 137 -5.75 6.04 3.10
CA LEU A 137 -4.35 5.78 3.45
C LEU A 137 -4.04 6.29 4.86
N ARG A 138 -4.53 7.48 5.19
CA ARG A 138 -4.41 8.03 6.54
C ARG A 138 -5.03 7.10 7.59
N LYS A 139 -6.23 6.56 7.32
CA LYS A 139 -6.88 5.59 8.20
C LYS A 139 -6.07 4.29 8.31
N MET A 140 -5.60 3.73 7.20
CA MET A 140 -4.81 2.49 7.18
C MET A 140 -3.50 2.64 7.97
N VAL A 141 -2.79 3.76 7.79
CA VAL A 141 -1.59 4.07 8.57
C VAL A 141 -1.92 4.19 10.06
N ALA A 142 -3.02 4.88 10.40
CA ALA A 142 -3.45 4.99 11.79
C ALA A 142 -3.81 3.61 12.39
N ARG A 143 -4.46 2.72 11.62
CA ARG A 143 -4.78 1.35 12.03
C ARG A 143 -3.53 0.49 12.20
N ASP A 144 -2.53 0.63 11.33
CA ASP A 144 -1.25 -0.08 11.44
C ASP A 144 -0.46 0.36 12.69
N VAL A 145 -0.41 1.67 12.94
CA VAL A 145 0.16 2.21 14.20
C VAL A 145 -0.63 1.72 15.42
N ALA A 146 -1.96 1.66 15.35
CA ALA A 146 -2.78 1.10 16.44
C ALA A 146 -2.54 -0.41 16.63
N LEU A 147 -2.32 -1.16 15.55
CA LEU A 147 -2.08 -2.60 15.59
C LEU A 147 -0.73 -2.93 16.24
N THR A 148 0.30 -2.14 15.93
CA THR A 148 1.63 -2.28 16.56
C THR A 148 1.63 -1.90 18.04
N ARG A 149 0.78 -0.97 18.45
CA ARG A 149 0.58 -0.55 19.85
C ARG A 149 -0.43 -1.39 20.62
N ALA A 150 -1.13 -2.31 19.97
CA ALA A 150 -2.17 -3.09 20.62
C ALA A 150 -1.55 -4.15 21.54
N ASP A 151 -1.73 -3.93 22.85
CA ASP A 151 -1.23 -4.79 23.93
C ASP A 151 -2.10 -6.04 24.12
N GLY A 152 -2.09 -6.91 23.10
CA GLY A 152 -2.67 -8.24 23.19
C GLY A 152 -3.61 -8.62 22.04
N PRO A 153 -3.96 -9.91 21.97
CA PRO A 153 -4.71 -10.49 20.85
C PRO A 153 -6.12 -9.89 20.69
N ALA A 154 -6.80 -9.60 21.81
CA ALA A 154 -8.15 -9.02 21.78
C ALA A 154 -8.16 -7.61 21.17
N LYS A 155 -7.23 -6.76 21.62
CA LYS A 155 -7.13 -5.39 21.10
C LYS A 155 -6.69 -5.38 19.63
N ARG A 156 -5.77 -6.26 19.24
CA ARG A 156 -5.39 -6.45 17.84
C ARG A 156 -6.59 -6.85 16.99
N LEU A 157 -7.41 -7.77 17.48
CA LEU A 157 -8.59 -8.23 16.79
C LEU A 157 -9.63 -7.10 16.58
N GLU A 158 -9.83 -6.23 17.57
CA GLU A 158 -10.65 -5.02 17.40
C GLU A 158 -10.10 -4.07 16.33
N VAL A 159 -8.78 -3.82 16.34
CA VAL A 159 -8.12 -2.94 15.36
C VAL A 159 -8.24 -3.50 13.94
N LEU A 160 -8.03 -4.82 13.78
CA LEU A 160 -8.22 -5.52 12.50
C LEU A 160 -9.66 -5.46 12.02
N GLY A 161 -10.64 -5.61 12.93
CA GLY A 161 -12.06 -5.42 12.60
C GLY A 161 -12.35 -4.02 12.06
N GLY A 162 -11.77 -2.98 12.68
CA GLY A 162 -11.86 -1.62 12.16
C GLY A 162 -11.16 -1.41 10.82
N MET A 163 -10.04 -2.09 10.57
CA MET A 163 -9.34 -2.05 9.28
C MET A 163 -10.16 -2.72 8.17
N ALA A 164 -10.80 -3.86 8.46
CA ALA A 164 -11.72 -4.53 7.53
C ALA A 164 -12.91 -3.62 7.20
N GLU A 165 -13.51 -2.97 8.20
CA GLU A 165 -14.62 -2.02 8.01
C GLU A 165 -14.23 -0.81 7.14
N ASP A 166 -13.04 -0.24 7.36
CA ASP A 166 -12.52 0.87 6.54
C ASP A 166 -12.28 0.43 5.08
N LEU A 167 -11.72 -0.76 4.85
CA LEU A 167 -11.53 -1.33 3.51
C LEU A 167 -12.86 -1.67 2.82
N ALA A 168 -13.82 -2.19 3.57
CA ALA A 168 -15.16 -2.46 3.06
C ALA A 168 -15.84 -1.15 2.65
N GLY A 169 -15.83 -0.14 3.52
CA GLY A 169 -16.34 1.20 3.23
C GLY A 169 -15.79 1.80 1.94
N GLU A 170 -14.47 1.75 1.73
CA GLU A 170 -13.86 2.25 0.50
C GLU A 170 -14.27 1.44 -0.72
N THR A 171 -14.27 0.10 -0.61
CA THR A 171 -14.69 -0.77 -1.71
C THR A 171 -16.10 -0.44 -2.18
N ARG A 172 -17.01 -0.12 -1.24
CA ARG A 172 -18.39 0.31 -1.55
C ARG A 172 -18.42 1.63 -2.33
N GLY A 173 -17.63 2.61 -1.90
CA GLY A 173 -17.50 3.90 -2.60
C GLY A 173 -16.95 3.73 -4.02
N MET A 174 -15.99 2.83 -4.19
CA MET A 174 -15.30 2.59 -5.46
C MET A 174 -16.08 1.68 -6.42
N ALA A 175 -16.96 0.81 -5.92
CA ALA A 175 -17.67 -0.20 -6.72
C ALA A 175 -18.41 0.35 -7.95
N ARG A 176 -18.78 1.64 -7.93
CA ARG A 176 -19.52 2.31 -9.02
C ARG A 176 -18.66 3.10 -9.99
N ILE A 177 -17.44 3.48 -9.58
CA ILE A 177 -16.63 4.48 -10.29
C ILE A 177 -15.23 3.97 -10.68
N ALA A 178 -14.70 3.00 -9.93
CA ALA A 178 -13.34 2.52 -10.11
C ALA A 178 -13.29 1.37 -11.12
N PRO A 179 -12.17 1.22 -11.84
CA PRO A 179 -11.95 0.05 -12.68
C PRO A 179 -11.91 -1.23 -11.83
N SER A 180 -12.38 -2.34 -12.39
CA SER A 180 -12.43 -3.63 -11.70
C SER A 180 -11.06 -4.13 -11.21
N ALA A 181 -9.95 -3.67 -11.80
CA ALA A 181 -8.61 -3.97 -11.33
C ALA A 181 -8.32 -3.40 -9.93
N GLU A 182 -8.71 -2.15 -9.67
CA GLU A 182 -8.52 -1.52 -8.36
C GLU A 182 -9.39 -2.20 -7.30
N LEU A 183 -10.66 -2.51 -7.62
CA LEU A 183 -11.54 -3.25 -6.73
C LEU A 183 -10.95 -4.60 -6.32
N LYS A 184 -10.24 -5.29 -7.24
CA LYS A 184 -9.57 -6.56 -6.93
C LYS A 184 -8.47 -6.39 -5.90
N ASP A 185 -7.75 -5.27 -5.93
CA ASP A 185 -6.71 -4.98 -4.94
C ASP A 185 -7.31 -4.74 -3.55
N PHE A 186 -8.41 -3.97 -3.46
CA PHE A 186 -9.15 -3.78 -2.19
C PHE A 186 -9.72 -5.09 -1.64
N ALA A 187 -10.38 -5.88 -2.49
CA ALA A 187 -10.91 -7.17 -2.07
C ALA A 187 -9.80 -8.12 -1.60
N ARG A 188 -8.62 -8.09 -2.23
CA ARG A 188 -7.45 -8.87 -1.79
C ARG A 188 -6.90 -8.38 -0.45
N TRP A 189 -6.88 -7.08 -0.18
CA TRP A 189 -6.48 -6.57 1.13
C TRP A 189 -7.49 -6.92 2.21
N TYR A 190 -8.78 -6.79 1.92
CA TYR A 190 -9.86 -7.23 2.81
C TYR A 190 -9.71 -8.73 3.14
N ASP A 191 -9.45 -9.55 2.12
CA ASP A 191 -9.24 -11.00 2.28
C ASP A 191 -8.11 -11.31 3.26
N LYS A 192 -6.97 -10.64 3.12
CA LYS A 192 -5.82 -10.78 4.03
C LYS A 192 -6.15 -10.32 5.45
N VAL A 193 -6.82 -9.18 5.62
CA VAL A 193 -7.17 -8.66 6.95
C VAL A 193 -8.10 -9.64 7.68
N VAL A 194 -9.11 -10.18 6.99
CA VAL A 194 -10.06 -11.12 7.58
C VAL A 194 -9.42 -12.49 7.84
N LYS A 195 -8.81 -13.11 6.82
CA LYS A 195 -8.30 -14.48 6.92
C LYS A 195 -6.98 -14.57 7.68
N ASP A 196 -5.99 -13.80 7.25
CA ASP A 196 -4.63 -13.87 7.82
C ASP A 196 -4.51 -13.06 9.11
N GLY A 197 -5.34 -12.03 9.27
CA GLY A 197 -5.43 -11.20 10.47
C GLY A 197 -6.43 -11.75 11.47
N MET A 198 -7.73 -11.51 11.25
CA MET A 198 -8.78 -11.73 12.26
C MET A 198 -8.94 -13.20 12.64
N VAL A 199 -9.08 -14.11 11.66
CA VAL A 199 -9.26 -15.54 11.92
C VAL A 199 -8.01 -16.18 12.53
N ARG A 200 -6.83 -15.65 12.25
CA ARG A 200 -5.61 -16.09 12.95
C ARG A 200 -5.59 -15.58 14.39
N GLN A 201 -5.83 -14.30 14.60
CA GLN A 201 -5.74 -13.66 15.91
C GLN A 201 -6.78 -14.21 16.90
N VAL A 202 -7.94 -14.66 16.41
CA VAL A 202 -8.96 -15.30 17.25
C VAL A 202 -8.46 -16.59 17.92
N LYS A 203 -7.57 -17.33 17.25
CA LYS A 203 -6.97 -18.57 17.77
C LYS A 203 -5.92 -18.29 18.85
N GLU A 204 -5.42 -17.06 18.90
CA GLU A 204 -4.43 -16.59 19.87
C GLU A 204 -5.08 -15.88 21.08
N LEU A 205 -6.42 -15.83 21.15
CA LEU A 205 -7.09 -15.24 22.32
C LEU A 205 -6.75 -16.01 23.60
N PRO A 206 -6.55 -15.32 24.74
CA PRO A 206 -6.09 -15.97 25.96
C PRO A 206 -7.17 -16.89 26.50
N LEU A 207 -6.79 -18.10 26.92
CA LEU A 207 -7.72 -19.06 27.53
C LEU A 207 -8.32 -18.55 28.86
N HIS A 208 -7.65 -17.61 29.52
CA HIS A 208 -8.08 -17.00 30.79
C HIS A 208 -8.89 -15.71 30.60
N MET A 209 -9.20 -15.30 29.37
CA MET A 209 -10.11 -14.19 29.12
C MET A 209 -11.51 -14.52 29.65
N ASP A 210 -12.22 -13.54 30.21
CA ASP A 210 -13.60 -13.72 30.63
C ASP A 210 -14.47 -14.21 29.47
N ALA A 211 -15.25 -15.27 29.71
CA ALA A 211 -16.04 -15.90 28.66
C ALA A 211 -17.14 -14.97 28.11
N GLY A 212 -17.68 -14.09 28.96
CA GLY A 212 -18.65 -13.07 28.57
C GLY A 212 -18.03 -12.00 27.68
N GLU A 213 -16.85 -11.50 28.06
CA GLU A 213 -16.07 -10.54 27.27
C GLU A 213 -15.68 -11.11 25.90
N LYS A 214 -15.08 -12.32 25.88
CA LYS A 214 -14.73 -13.03 24.64
C LYS A 214 -15.95 -13.15 23.73
N ARG A 215 -17.08 -13.62 24.26
CA ARG A 215 -18.33 -13.77 23.52
C ARG A 215 -18.81 -12.45 22.91
N ARG A 216 -18.82 -11.35 23.69
CA ARG A 216 -19.25 -10.03 23.22
C ARG A 216 -18.34 -9.51 22.10
N LEU A 217 -17.02 -9.65 22.24
CA LEU A 217 -16.06 -9.23 21.23
C LEU A 217 -16.29 -9.98 19.91
N LEU A 218 -16.39 -11.32 19.98
CA LEU A 218 -16.60 -12.16 18.79
C LEU A 218 -17.96 -11.91 18.14
N ASP A 219 -19.02 -11.74 18.93
CA ASP A 219 -20.37 -11.45 18.42
C ASP A 219 -20.42 -10.08 17.73
N ASN A 220 -19.73 -9.06 18.25
CA ASN A 220 -19.64 -7.74 17.61
C ASN A 220 -18.95 -7.83 16.24
N LEU A 221 -17.77 -8.46 16.19
CA LEU A 221 -16.99 -8.59 14.96
C LEU A 221 -17.70 -9.46 13.91
N LYS A 222 -18.34 -10.55 14.36
CA LYS A 222 -19.20 -11.38 13.51
C LYS A 222 -20.31 -10.53 12.88
N GLY A 223 -21.03 -9.74 13.69
CA GLY A 223 -22.10 -8.89 13.19
C GLY A 223 -21.63 -7.87 12.14
N ARG A 224 -20.41 -7.32 12.29
CA ARG A 224 -19.82 -6.43 11.26
C ARG A 224 -19.50 -7.17 9.96
N LEU A 225 -18.88 -8.36 10.04
CA LEU A 225 -18.59 -9.16 8.85
C LEU A 225 -19.87 -9.63 8.14
N GLU A 226 -20.93 -9.96 8.88
CA GLU A 226 -22.22 -10.29 8.28
C GLU A 226 -22.86 -9.09 7.58
N ALA A 227 -22.74 -7.89 8.16
CA ALA A 227 -23.19 -6.65 7.52
C ALA A 227 -22.39 -6.33 6.24
N ASP A 228 -21.06 -6.47 6.29
CA ASP A 228 -20.19 -6.30 5.12
C ASP A 228 -20.56 -7.28 4.00
N ALA A 229 -20.83 -8.55 4.34
CA ALA A 229 -21.24 -9.55 3.38
C ALA A 229 -22.55 -9.18 2.67
N ALA A 230 -23.58 -8.83 3.45
CA ALA A 230 -24.89 -8.46 2.92
C ALA A 230 -24.80 -7.22 2.02
N GLU A 231 -23.98 -6.24 2.37
CA GLU A 231 -23.83 -5.05 1.53
C GLU A 231 -22.98 -5.33 0.28
N ALA A 232 -21.94 -6.15 0.37
CA ALA A 232 -21.16 -6.56 -0.79
C ALA A 232 -22.03 -7.35 -1.80
N ASP A 233 -22.93 -8.22 -1.34
CA ASP A 233 -23.91 -8.89 -2.22
C ASP A 233 -24.84 -7.89 -2.89
N LYS A 234 -25.39 -6.94 -2.13
CA LYS A 234 -26.28 -5.91 -2.65
C LYS A 234 -25.57 -5.07 -3.72
N LEU A 235 -24.32 -4.67 -3.46
CA LEU A 235 -23.54 -3.93 -4.44
C LEU A 235 -23.20 -4.77 -5.67
N ALA A 236 -22.97 -6.07 -5.52
CA ALA A 236 -22.72 -6.95 -6.65
C ALA A 236 -23.91 -7.04 -7.62
N THR A 237 -25.14 -6.79 -7.18
CA THR A 237 -26.31 -6.73 -8.09
C THR A 237 -26.44 -5.38 -8.81
N GLU A 238 -25.96 -4.30 -8.19
CA GLU A 238 -26.01 -2.93 -8.73
C GLU A 238 -24.77 -2.56 -9.57
N ALA A 239 -23.64 -3.25 -9.36
CA ALA A 239 -22.35 -2.91 -9.97
C ALA A 239 -22.20 -3.42 -11.43
N PRO A 240 -21.29 -2.81 -12.21
CA PRO A 240 -20.89 -3.30 -13.52
C PRO A 240 -20.50 -4.79 -13.52
N GLN A 241 -20.79 -5.51 -14.60
CA GLN A 241 -20.61 -6.97 -14.69
C GLN A 241 -19.17 -7.44 -14.38
N ASP A 242 -18.16 -6.63 -14.70
CA ASP A 242 -16.75 -6.93 -14.44
C ASP A 242 -16.33 -6.76 -12.97
N ALA A 243 -17.08 -5.97 -12.18
CA ALA A 243 -16.87 -5.77 -10.75
C ALA A 243 -17.59 -6.82 -9.87
N GLN A 244 -18.69 -7.42 -10.36
CA GLN A 244 -19.51 -8.35 -9.56
C GLN A 244 -18.75 -9.54 -8.98
N PRO A 245 -17.83 -10.22 -9.71
CA PRO A 245 -17.09 -11.36 -9.13
C PRO A 245 -16.22 -10.96 -7.95
N THR A 246 -15.65 -9.76 -7.99
CA THR A 246 -14.80 -9.22 -6.92
C THR A 246 -15.61 -8.93 -5.67
N LEU A 247 -16.80 -8.31 -5.81
CA LEU A 247 -17.70 -8.03 -4.70
C LEU A 247 -18.27 -9.31 -4.08
N LYS A 248 -18.63 -10.30 -4.90
CA LYS A 248 -19.06 -11.63 -4.42
C LYS A 248 -17.97 -12.33 -3.62
N ARG A 249 -16.71 -12.28 -4.09
CA ARG A 249 -15.58 -12.82 -3.33
C ARG A 249 -15.43 -12.14 -1.97
N MET A 250 -15.57 -10.82 -1.91
CA MET A 250 -15.51 -10.09 -0.65
C MET A 250 -16.63 -10.51 0.31
N ALA A 251 -17.86 -10.68 -0.20
CA ALA A 251 -18.98 -11.20 0.59
C ALA A 251 -18.70 -12.62 1.12
N ASP A 252 -18.17 -13.50 0.28
CA ASP A 252 -17.80 -14.86 0.68
C ASP A 252 -16.73 -14.88 1.77
N THR A 253 -15.68 -14.06 1.64
CA THR A 253 -14.66 -13.94 2.69
C THR A 253 -15.24 -13.42 3.99
N ALA A 254 -16.12 -12.42 3.94
CA ALA A 254 -16.76 -11.88 5.14
C ALA A 254 -17.62 -12.94 5.84
N ARG A 255 -18.42 -13.72 5.10
CA ARG A 255 -19.20 -14.85 5.67
C ARG A 255 -18.29 -15.94 6.24
N GLU A 256 -17.20 -16.26 5.57
CA GLU A 256 -16.23 -17.24 6.05
C GLU A 256 -15.60 -16.79 7.37
N GLY A 257 -15.15 -15.54 7.45
CA GLY A 257 -14.65 -14.94 8.69
C GLY A 257 -15.68 -14.96 9.81
N ALA A 258 -16.93 -14.58 9.52
CA ALA A 258 -18.03 -14.61 10.49
C ALA A 258 -18.29 -16.03 11.04
N ARG A 259 -18.26 -17.06 10.18
CA ARG A 259 -18.38 -18.46 10.60
C ARG A 259 -17.22 -18.89 11.50
N GLU A 260 -15.98 -18.58 11.14
CA GLU A 260 -14.79 -18.91 11.94
C GLU A 260 -14.80 -18.24 13.32
N LEU A 261 -15.20 -16.97 13.40
CA LEU A 261 -15.39 -16.28 14.69
C LEU A 261 -16.47 -16.96 15.54
N SER A 262 -17.55 -17.43 14.91
CA SER A 262 -18.62 -18.17 15.59
C SER A 262 -18.16 -19.53 16.13
N LEU A 263 -17.28 -20.24 15.42
CA LEU A 263 -16.70 -21.51 15.86
C LEU A 263 -15.69 -21.30 17.01
N ALA A 264 -14.94 -20.20 16.99
CA ALA A 264 -13.98 -19.87 18.04
C ALA A 264 -14.64 -19.52 19.39
N LYS A 265 -15.93 -19.18 19.39
CA LYS A 265 -16.73 -18.91 20.59
C LYS A 265 -16.99 -20.16 21.43
N GLY A 266 -17.07 -21.34 20.80
CA GLY A 266 -17.32 -22.61 21.48
C GLY A 266 -16.08 -23.33 22.00
N ARG A 267 -14.89 -22.79 21.70
CA ARG A 267 -13.58 -23.26 22.21
C ARG A 267 -13.17 -22.45 23.43
#